data_AF-B4UZQ5-F1
#
_entry.id   AF-B4UZQ5-F1
#
_cell.length_a   1.000
_cell.length_b   1.000
_cell.length_c   1.000
_cell.angle_alpha   90.00
_cell.angle_beta   90.00
_cell.angle_gamma   90.00
#
_symmetry.space_group_name_H-M   'P 1'
#
loop_
_entity.id
_entity.type
_entity.pdbx_description
1 polymer ?
#
loop_
_entity_poly.entity_id
_entity_poly.type
_entity_poly.pdbx_seq_one_letter_code
_entity_poly.pdbx_strand_id
1 'polypeptide(L)'
;MSLVLRIDTDGRTALMPCPADALESALLIRAGVGGSADTAVYHRRAVLHVHGNGQAERLPLNLSAWVLASVWRGFELPYGLHGTVMVTGPQSEALDADLVVEIQAVCAAVAEVRAEWQDRPPVGEHAARAELLAAGRHARYALRAPMS
;
A
#
# COMPACT_ATOMS: atom_id res chain seq x y z
N MET A 1 -1.07 -20.98 -1.07
CA MET A 1 -2.32 -20.35 -0.57
C MET A 1 -2.52 -19.07 -1.35
N SER A 2 -3.72 -18.85 -1.88
CA SER A 2 -4.11 -17.65 -2.62
C SER A 2 -4.38 -16.52 -1.62
N LEU A 3 -3.59 -15.45 -1.65
CA LEU A 3 -3.62 -14.41 -0.63
C LEU A 3 -3.86 -13.03 -1.25
N VAL A 4 -4.60 -12.21 -0.52
CA VAL A 4 -4.68 -10.76 -0.72
C VAL A 4 -4.02 -10.07 0.48
N LEU A 5 -3.68 -8.80 0.33
CA LEU A 5 -2.94 -8.07 1.36
C LEU A 5 -3.71 -6.83 1.80
N ARG A 6 -3.83 -6.63 3.10
CA ARG A 6 -4.34 -5.40 3.71
C ARG A 6 -3.19 -4.53 4.17
N ILE A 7 -3.27 -3.23 3.92
CA ILE A 7 -2.36 -2.20 4.44
C ILE A 7 -3.17 -1.28 5.35
N ASP A 8 -2.92 -1.38 6.65
CA ASP A 8 -3.56 -0.54 7.66
C ASP A 8 -2.96 0.87 7.66
N THR A 9 -3.68 1.86 8.19
CA THR A 9 -3.25 3.27 8.17
C THR A 9 -2.00 3.55 9.00
N ASP A 10 -1.67 2.68 9.94
CA ASP A 10 -0.41 2.73 10.70
C ASP A 10 0.79 2.12 9.94
N GLY A 11 0.54 1.54 8.77
CA GLY A 11 1.54 0.92 7.90
C GLY A 11 1.70 -0.59 8.10
N ARG A 12 0.98 -1.21 9.05
CA ARG A 12 1.00 -2.67 9.21
C ARG A 12 0.34 -3.37 8.03
N THR A 13 0.91 -4.51 7.65
CA THR A 13 0.35 -5.37 6.60
C THR A 13 -0.22 -6.64 7.19
N ALA A 14 -1.37 -7.09 6.68
CA ALA A 14 -1.95 -8.38 7.02
C ALA A 14 -2.25 -9.18 5.75
N LEU A 15 -1.85 -10.46 5.74
CA LEU A 15 -2.24 -11.40 4.69
C LEU A 15 -3.62 -11.95 5.01
N MET A 16 -4.48 -12.00 3.99
CA MET A 16 -5.84 -12.52 4.11
C MET A 16 -6.05 -13.60 3.04
N PRO A 17 -6.77 -14.69 3.35
CA PRO A 17 -7.18 -15.66 2.34
C PRO A 17 -7.96 -14.97 1.22
N CYS A 18 -7.59 -15.25 -0.03
CA CYS A 18 -8.36 -14.82 -1.19
C CYS A 18 -9.52 -15.79 -1.41
N PRO A 19 -10.79 -15.32 -1.36
CA PRO A 19 -11.93 -16.14 -1.71
C PRO A 19 -11.86 -16.55 -3.19
N ALA A 20 -12.38 -17.73 -3.51
CA ALA A 20 -12.53 -18.18 -4.90
C ALA A 20 -13.79 -17.61 -5.56
N ASP A 21 -14.80 -17.25 -4.75
CA ASP A 21 -16.04 -16.65 -5.21
C ASP A 21 -15.91 -15.12 -5.33
N ALA A 22 -16.46 -14.57 -6.41
CA ALA A 22 -16.35 -13.15 -6.72
C ALA A 22 -17.16 -12.26 -5.76
N LEU A 23 -18.32 -12.74 -5.29
CA LEU A 23 -19.13 -12.01 -4.31
C LEU A 23 -18.44 -12.00 -2.95
N GLU A 24 -17.88 -13.13 -2.53
CA GLU A 24 -17.08 -13.20 -1.30
C GLU A 24 -15.84 -12.31 -1.37
N SER A 25 -15.14 -12.27 -2.51
CA SER A 25 -13.99 -11.37 -2.72
C SER A 25 -14.42 -9.89 -2.61
N ALA A 26 -15.54 -9.51 -3.23
CA ALA A 26 -16.08 -8.17 -3.13
C ALA A 26 -16.49 -7.79 -1.68
N LEU A 27 -17.09 -8.73 -0.94
CA LEU A 27 -17.45 -8.54 0.47
C LEU A 27 -16.20 -8.40 1.35
N LEU A 28 -15.18 -9.22 1.12
CA LEU A 28 -13.89 -9.12 1.80
C LEU A 28 -13.24 -7.76 1.56
N ILE A 29 -13.22 -7.29 0.32
CA ILE A 29 -12.64 -5.99 -0.05
C ILE A 29 -13.38 -4.86 0.67
N ARG A 30 -14.72 -4.84 0.59
CA ARG A 30 -15.55 -3.81 1.25
C ARG A 30 -15.37 -3.82 2.77
N ALA A 31 -15.35 -4.99 3.38
CA ALA A 31 -15.10 -5.14 4.81
C ALA A 31 -13.68 -4.67 5.19
N GLY A 32 -12.69 -4.98 4.35
CA GLY A 32 -11.29 -4.61 4.57
C GLY A 32 -11.03 -3.10 4.46
N VAL A 33 -11.62 -2.42 3.47
CA VAL A 33 -11.51 -0.95 3.34
C VAL A 33 -12.40 -0.20 4.33
N GLY A 34 -13.41 -0.86 4.90
CA GLY A 34 -14.33 -0.28 5.88
C GLY A 34 -15.54 0.45 5.29
N GLY A 35 -15.92 0.18 4.04
CA GLY A 35 -17.02 0.90 3.38
C GLY A 35 -17.18 0.59 1.89
N SER A 36 -17.56 1.61 1.10
CA SER A 36 -17.52 1.51 -0.35
C SER A 36 -16.06 1.48 -0.82
N ALA A 37 -15.77 0.58 -1.74
CA ALA A 37 -14.43 0.39 -2.29
C ALA A 37 -14.37 0.96 -3.70
N ASP A 38 -13.44 1.87 -3.93
CA ASP A 38 -13.03 2.32 -5.26
C ASP A 38 -11.76 1.60 -5.67
N THR A 39 -11.58 1.43 -6.97
CA THR A 39 -10.45 0.71 -7.55
C THR A 39 -9.41 1.68 -8.13
N ALA A 40 -8.15 1.50 -7.75
CA ALA A 40 -7.03 2.27 -8.27
C ALA A 40 -5.90 1.35 -8.77
N VAL A 41 -5.45 1.56 -10.00
CA VAL A 41 -4.44 0.70 -10.66
C VAL A 41 -3.14 1.47 -10.85
N TYR A 42 -2.13 1.09 -10.07
CA TYR A 42 -0.78 1.68 -10.12
C TYR A 42 0.28 0.70 -10.62
N HIS A 43 -0.02 -0.60 -10.64
CA HIS A 43 0.88 -1.67 -11.08
C HIS A 43 0.11 -2.66 -11.97
N ARG A 44 0.75 -3.19 -13.02
CA ARG A 44 0.09 -4.06 -14.02
C ARG A 44 -0.45 -5.40 -13.47
N ARG A 45 0.06 -5.84 -12.32
CA ARG A 45 -0.26 -7.12 -11.65
C ARG A 45 -0.94 -6.93 -10.28
N ALA A 46 -1.28 -5.69 -9.92
CA ALA A 46 -1.90 -5.43 -8.63
C ALA A 46 -2.93 -4.30 -8.71
N VAL A 47 -3.97 -4.42 -7.90
CA VAL A 47 -5.07 -3.47 -7.79
C VAL A 47 -5.16 -3.03 -6.33
N LEU A 48 -5.18 -1.72 -6.08
CA LEU A 48 -5.48 -1.17 -4.77
C LEU A 48 -6.97 -0.87 -4.72
N HIS A 49 -7.63 -1.36 -3.69
CA HIS A 49 -8.98 -1.00 -3.33
C HIS A 49 -8.90 -0.04 -2.15
N VAL A 50 -9.45 1.15 -2.35
CA VAL A 50 -9.38 2.27 -1.40
C VAL A 50 -10.78 2.67 -1.00
N HIS A 51 -10.92 3.36 0.13
CA HIS A 51 -12.22 3.86 0.55
C HIS A 51 -12.72 4.94 -0.41
N GLY A 52 -13.90 4.74 -1.04
CA GLY A 52 -14.37 5.62 -2.11
C GLY A 52 -14.71 7.05 -1.69
N ASN A 53 -14.89 7.27 -0.39
CA ASN A 53 -15.15 8.59 0.19
C ASN A 53 -14.19 8.95 1.34
N GLY A 54 -13.02 8.31 1.39
CA GLY A 54 -12.14 8.36 2.56
C GLY A 54 -11.69 9.78 2.96
N GLN A 55 -11.45 10.66 2.00
CA GLN A 55 -11.07 12.05 2.27
C GLN A 55 -12.23 12.84 2.89
N ALA A 56 -13.45 12.75 2.35
CA ALA A 56 -14.60 13.48 2.86
C ALA A 56 -15.01 12.97 4.26
N GLU A 57 -14.80 11.68 4.52
CA GLU A 57 -14.99 11.05 5.83
C GLU A 57 -13.82 11.27 6.80
N ARG A 58 -12.80 12.03 6.39
CA ARG A 58 -11.62 12.37 7.20
C ARG A 58 -10.86 11.14 7.70
N LEU A 59 -10.84 10.06 6.90
CA LEU A 59 -10.02 8.90 7.21
C LEU A 59 -8.52 9.27 7.15
N PRO A 60 -7.69 8.66 8.02
CA PRO A 60 -6.26 8.94 8.05
C PRO A 60 -5.59 8.67 6.70
N LEU A 61 -4.60 9.48 6.35
CA LEU A 61 -3.75 9.22 5.18
C LEU A 61 -2.93 7.95 5.40
N ASN A 62 -3.02 7.01 4.48
CA ASN A 62 -2.21 5.81 4.46
C ASN A 62 -0.90 6.07 3.72
N LEU A 63 0.11 6.53 4.46
CA LEU A 63 1.42 6.89 3.91
C LEU A 63 2.08 5.69 3.21
N SER A 64 1.97 4.49 3.75
CA SER A 64 2.55 3.28 3.13
C SER A 64 1.92 2.98 1.77
N ALA A 65 0.59 3.05 1.66
CA ALA A 65 -0.10 2.87 0.38
C ALA A 65 0.23 4.00 -0.61
N TRP A 66 0.33 5.24 -0.15
CA TRP A 66 0.71 6.39 -0.99
C TRP A 66 2.15 6.26 -1.54
N VAL A 67 3.11 5.86 -0.70
CA VAL A 67 4.50 5.60 -1.12
C VAL A 67 4.53 4.46 -2.12
N LEU A 68 3.87 3.34 -1.83
CA LEU A 68 3.81 2.18 -2.71
C LEU A 68 3.28 2.55 -4.10
N ALA A 69 2.15 3.25 -4.15
CA ALA A 69 1.54 3.68 -5.39
C ALA A 69 2.43 4.65 -6.19
N SER A 70 3.08 5.60 -5.50
CA SER A 70 4.04 6.54 -6.11
C SER A 70 5.27 5.81 -6.68
N VAL A 71 5.83 4.86 -5.93
CA VAL A 71 6.98 4.04 -6.35
C VAL A 71 6.62 3.18 -7.55
N TRP A 72 5.42 2.59 -7.59
CA TRP A 72 4.96 1.82 -8.75
C TRP A 72 4.78 2.68 -10.00
N ARG A 73 4.26 3.90 -9.85
CA ARG A 73 4.10 4.85 -10.95
C ARG A 73 5.40 5.52 -11.41
N GLY A 74 6.41 5.54 -10.54
CA GLY A 74 7.69 6.19 -10.82
C GLY A 74 7.69 7.71 -10.60
N PHE A 75 6.65 8.28 -9.98
CA PHE A 75 6.57 9.71 -9.62
C PHE A 75 5.73 9.91 -8.36
N GLU A 76 5.90 11.06 -7.70
CA GLU A 76 5.12 11.44 -6.51
C GLU A 76 3.65 11.67 -6.87
N LEU A 77 2.72 10.91 -6.27
CA LEU A 77 1.29 11.12 -6.50
C LEU A 77 0.83 12.47 -5.89
N PRO A 78 0.06 13.28 -6.64
CA PRO A 78 -0.38 14.61 -6.18
C PRO A 78 -1.56 14.56 -5.18
N TYR A 79 -2.02 13.37 -4.82
CA TYR A 79 -3.15 13.14 -3.91
C TYR A 79 -2.84 12.01 -2.93
N GLY A 80 -3.54 11.99 -1.79
CA GLY A 80 -3.42 10.97 -0.77
C GLY A 80 -4.32 9.76 -0.99
N LEU A 81 -3.97 8.62 -0.39
CA LEU A 81 -4.84 7.45 -0.25
C LEU A 81 -5.32 7.35 1.20
N HIS A 82 -6.62 7.46 1.43
CA HIS A 82 -7.19 7.59 2.78
C HIS A 82 -7.83 6.29 3.27
N GLY A 83 -7.58 5.93 4.52
CA GLY A 83 -8.09 4.72 5.16
C GLY A 83 -7.26 3.46 4.90
N THR A 84 -7.80 2.32 5.33
CA THR A 84 -7.19 1.01 5.07
C THR A 84 -7.30 0.67 3.58
N VAL A 85 -6.25 0.09 3.02
CA VAL A 85 -6.18 -0.30 1.61
C VAL A 85 -6.12 -1.82 1.50
N MET A 86 -6.97 -2.39 0.65
CA MET A 86 -6.86 -3.80 0.25
C MET A 86 -6.11 -3.88 -1.07
N VAL A 87 -5.23 -4.86 -1.21
CA VAL A 87 -4.42 -5.08 -2.41
C VAL A 87 -4.67 -6.49 -2.92
N THR A 88 -5.08 -6.58 -4.18
CA THR A 88 -5.38 -7.85 -4.87
C THR A 88 -4.60 -7.94 -6.17
N GLY A 89 -4.60 -9.12 -6.79
CA GLY A 89 -4.29 -9.26 -8.20
C GLY A 89 -5.34 -8.58 -9.10
N PRO A 90 -5.15 -8.62 -10.43
CA PRO A 90 -6.17 -8.21 -11.39
C PRO A 90 -7.50 -8.94 -11.11
N GLN A 91 -8.63 -8.30 -11.40
CA GLN A 91 -9.96 -8.91 -11.24
C GLN A 91 -10.25 -9.41 -9.81
N SER A 92 -9.63 -8.79 -8.80
CA SER A 92 -9.79 -9.17 -7.38
C SER A 92 -9.29 -10.58 -7.04
N GLU A 93 -8.36 -11.10 -7.83
CA GLU A 93 -7.70 -12.38 -7.59
C GLU A 93 -6.59 -12.27 -6.54
N ALA A 94 -5.92 -13.40 -6.25
CA ALA A 94 -4.77 -13.42 -5.36
C ALA A 94 -3.57 -12.64 -5.92
N LEU A 95 -2.77 -12.10 -5.01
CA LEU A 95 -1.49 -11.50 -5.34
C LEU A 95 -0.42 -12.57 -5.59
N ASP A 96 0.45 -12.29 -6.54
CA ASP A 96 1.67 -13.05 -6.73
C ASP A 96 2.60 -12.87 -5.53
N ALA A 97 3.31 -13.95 -5.17
CA ALA A 97 4.15 -13.98 -3.96
C ALA A 97 5.27 -12.93 -3.97
N ASP A 98 5.87 -12.64 -5.13
CA ASP A 98 6.89 -11.60 -5.27
C ASP A 98 6.32 -10.20 -5.01
N LEU A 99 5.06 -9.95 -5.37
CA LEU A 99 4.39 -8.68 -5.08
C LEU A 99 4.02 -8.56 -3.61
N VAL A 100 3.61 -9.64 -2.96
CA VAL A 100 3.39 -9.65 -1.50
C VAL A 100 4.68 -9.19 -0.79
N VAL A 101 5.82 -9.77 -1.14
CA VAL A 101 7.12 -9.41 -0.57
C VAL A 101 7.48 -7.96 -0.88
N GLU A 102 7.29 -7.50 -2.13
CA GLU A 102 7.55 -6.11 -2.53
C GLU A 102 6.72 -5.12 -1.71
N ILE A 103 5.42 -5.36 -1.54
CA ILE A 103 4.53 -4.48 -0.78
C ILE A 103 4.94 -4.44 0.69
N GLN A 104 5.20 -5.60 1.30
CA GLN A 104 5.61 -5.69 2.69
C GLN A 104 6.93 -4.97 2.94
N ALA A 105 7.92 -5.12 2.05
CA ALA A 105 9.20 -4.44 2.15
C ALA A 105 9.04 -2.91 2.09
N VAL A 106 8.21 -2.40 1.17
CA VAL A 106 7.94 -0.95 1.08
C VAL A 106 7.23 -0.46 2.34
N CYS A 107 6.25 -1.20 2.86
CA CYS A 107 5.54 -0.83 4.08
C CYS A 107 6.46 -0.82 5.31
N ALA A 108 7.36 -1.79 5.42
CA ALA A 108 8.37 -1.85 6.47
C ALA A 108 9.34 -0.65 6.41
N ALA A 109 9.87 -0.34 5.23
CA ALA A 109 10.76 0.81 5.04
C ALA A 109 10.08 2.15 5.39
N VAL A 110 8.80 2.31 5.07
CA VAL A 110 8.01 3.48 5.48
C VAL A 110 7.84 3.54 7.01
N ALA A 111 7.59 2.39 7.65
CA ALA A 111 7.48 2.32 9.10
C ALA A 111 8.80 2.67 9.80
N GLU A 112 9.94 2.21 9.27
CA GLU A 112 11.28 2.55 9.77
C GLU A 112 11.55 4.05 9.72
N VAL A 113 11.32 4.70 8.57
CA VAL A 113 11.45 6.17 8.46
C VAL A 113 10.56 6.90 9.46
N ARG A 114 9.31 6.45 9.62
CA ARG A 114 8.38 7.05 10.59
C ARG A 114 8.79 6.84 12.04
N ALA A 115 9.48 5.74 12.34
CA ALA A 115 10.05 5.49 13.66
C ALA A 115 11.23 6.44 13.91
N GLU A 116 12.13 6.60 12.94
CA GLU A 116 13.25 7.57 13.05
C GLU A 116 12.76 9.00 13.31
N TRP A 117 11.63 9.38 12.70
CA TRP A 117 11.07 10.72 12.88
C TRP A 117 10.60 11.03 14.30
N GLN A 118 10.47 10.04 15.18
CA GLN A 118 10.21 10.29 16.61
C GLN A 118 11.40 10.99 17.27
N ASP A 119 12.62 10.69 16.85
CA ASP A 119 13.86 11.28 17.37
C ASP A 119 14.40 12.40 16.48
N ARG A 120 14.19 12.28 15.16
CA ARG A 120 14.67 13.23 14.14
C ARG A 120 13.51 13.63 13.23
N PRO A 121 12.64 14.58 13.65
CA PRO A 121 11.55 15.04 12.82
C PRO A 121 12.04 15.60 11.47
N PRO A 122 11.30 15.41 10.37
CA PRO A 122 11.66 15.97 9.09
C PRO A 122 11.55 17.50 9.16
N VAL A 123 12.46 18.19 8.45
CA VAL A 123 12.54 19.66 8.44
C VAL A 123 11.34 20.35 7.78
N GLY A 124 10.45 19.58 7.13
CA GLY A 124 9.23 20.05 6.51
C GLY A 124 8.54 18.97 5.68
N GLU A 125 7.35 19.27 5.17
CA GLU A 125 6.52 18.30 4.44
C GLU A 125 7.21 17.76 3.18
N HIS A 126 7.87 18.62 2.40
CA HIS A 126 8.57 18.19 1.19
C HIS A 126 9.72 17.22 1.51
N ALA A 127 10.50 17.49 2.56
CA ALA A 127 11.56 16.61 3.02
C ALA A 127 10.99 15.28 3.52
N ALA A 128 9.89 15.32 4.28
CA ALA A 128 9.19 14.12 4.76
C ALA A 128 8.76 13.21 3.60
N ARG A 129 8.11 13.78 2.57
CA ARG A 129 7.70 13.04 1.38
C ARG A 129 8.90 12.48 0.61
N ALA A 130 9.97 13.26 0.44
CA ALA A 130 11.17 12.83 -0.26
C ALA A 130 11.86 11.65 0.45
N GLU A 131 12.00 11.70 1.78
CA GLU A 131 12.57 10.62 2.59
C GLU A 131 11.75 9.33 2.46
N LEU A 132 10.42 9.41 2.61
CA LEU A 132 9.52 8.26 2.45
C LEU A 132 9.61 7.62 1.06
N LEU A 133 9.60 8.44 0.00
CA LEU A 133 9.70 7.95 -1.37
C LEU A 133 11.08 7.34 -1.66
N ALA A 134 12.15 7.90 -1.09
CA ALA A 134 13.50 7.35 -1.21
C ALA A 134 13.58 5.97 -0.56
N ALA A 135 13.06 5.82 0.67
CA ALA A 135 13.02 4.55 1.38
C ALA A 135 12.21 3.49 0.60
N GLY A 136 11.01 3.85 0.10
CA GLY A 136 10.19 2.94 -0.69
C GLY A 136 10.86 2.49 -2.00
N ARG A 137 11.55 3.40 -2.71
CA ARG A 137 12.34 3.05 -3.90
C ARG A 137 13.49 2.10 -3.54
N HIS A 138 14.23 2.40 -2.48
CA HIS A 138 15.36 1.58 -2.05
C HIS A 138 14.91 0.15 -1.70
N ALA A 139 13.85 0.00 -0.90
CA ALA A 139 13.28 -1.30 -0.55
C ALA A 139 12.90 -2.13 -1.79
N ARG A 140 12.23 -1.49 -2.77
CA ARG A 140 11.88 -2.15 -4.03
C ARG A 140 13.10 -2.55 -4.87
N TYR A 141 14.13 -1.70 -4.92
CA TYR A 141 15.35 -2.02 -5.68
C TYR A 141 16.15 -3.14 -5.04
N ALA A 142 16.24 -3.18 -3.71
CA ALA A 142 16.95 -4.24 -2.98
C ALA A 142 16.41 -5.64 -3.30
N LEU A 143 15.10 -5.78 -3.53
CA LEU A 143 14.47 -7.05 -3.93
C LEU A 143 14.76 -7.47 -5.38
N ARG A 144 15.21 -6.53 -6.22
CA ARG A 144 15.43 -6.75 -7.65
C ARG A 144 16.91 -6.84 -8.01
N ALA A 145 17.80 -6.54 -7.07
CA ALA A 145 19.22 -6.73 -7.25
C ALA A 145 19.54 -8.23 -7.26
N PRO A 146 20.31 -8.75 -8.24
CA PRO A 146 20.82 -10.11 -8.16
C PRO A 146 21.70 -10.22 -6.91
N MET A 147 21.45 -11.21 -6.06
CA MET A 147 22.36 -11.58 -4.99
C MET A 147 23.72 -11.87 -5.64
N SER A 148 24.71 -11.03 -5.34
CA SER A 148 26.07 -11.12 -5.87
C SER A 148 26.83 -12.26 -5.22
#